data_AF-A0A1V4I8C0-F1
#
_entry.id   AF-A0A1V4I8C0-F1
#
_cell.length_a   1.000
_cell.length_b   1.000
_cell.length_c   1.000
_cell.angle_alpha   90.00
_cell.angle_beta   90.00
_cell.angle_gamma   90.00
#
_symmetry.space_group_name_H-M   'P 1'
#
loop_
_entity.id
_entity.type
_entity.pdbx_description
1 polymer ?
#
loop_
_entity_poly.entity_id
_entity_poly.type
_entity_poly.pdbx_seq_one_letter_code
_entity_poly.pdbx_strand_id
1 'polypeptide(L)'
;MAKKTSRNTDILKDTKNTTSPKVYSLLVELVNADREDLAEDVLKIDYLLTYANNCIKDKDRREAKDTLVIARNRIDKLIENNANVEYLVYLYDKINSKI
;
A
#
# COMPACT_ATOMS: atom_id res chain seq x y z
N MET A 1 -0.66 21.98 12.76
CA MET A 1 0.14 20.98 13.51
C MET A 1 1.58 21.01 13.02
N ALA A 2 2.54 20.55 13.83
CA ALA A 2 3.92 20.41 13.37
C ALA A 2 4.00 19.30 12.32
N LYS A 3 4.89 19.45 11.33
CA LYS A 3 5.10 18.43 10.29
C LYS A 3 5.52 17.10 10.93
N LYS A 4 4.78 16.03 10.62
CA LYS A 4 5.09 14.65 11.01
C LYS A 4 6.15 14.07 10.08
N THR A 5 7.12 13.38 10.65
CA THR A 5 8.33 12.88 10.00
C THR A 5 8.75 11.56 10.63
N SER A 6 9.73 10.87 10.02
CA SER A 6 10.31 9.65 10.60
C SER A 6 10.99 9.85 11.96
N ARG A 7 11.20 11.09 12.42
CA ARG A 7 11.84 11.37 13.72
C ARG A 7 10.82 11.48 14.86
N ASN A 8 9.55 11.72 14.55
CA ASN A 8 8.49 12.04 15.52
C ASN A 8 7.18 11.30 15.24
N THR A 9 7.19 10.28 14.38
CA THR A 9 6.02 9.43 14.10
C THR A 9 6.46 8.01 13.81
N ASP A 10 5.93 7.05 14.59
CA ASP A 10 6.37 5.65 14.56
C ASP A 10 6.13 5.01 13.19
N ILE A 11 4.92 5.18 12.61
CA ILE A 11 4.60 4.64 11.28
C ILE A 11 5.61 5.10 10.21
N LEU A 12 6.03 6.37 10.22
CA LEU A 12 6.99 6.91 9.25
C LEU A 12 8.44 6.52 9.55
N LYS A 13 8.74 6.14 10.79
CA LYS A 13 10.05 5.65 11.21
C LYS A 13 10.25 4.21 10.76
N ASP A 14 9.26 3.36 11.03
CA ASP A 14 9.34 1.92 10.81
C ASP A 14 9.24 1.54 9.33
N THR A 15 8.55 2.36 8.55
CA THR A 15 8.27 2.09 7.12
C THR A 15 9.33 2.66 6.17
N LYS A 16 10.23 3.50 6.68
CA LYS A 16 11.20 4.26 5.88
C LYS A 16 12.12 3.41 5.03
N ASN A 17 12.52 2.25 5.55
CA ASN A 17 13.48 1.35 4.90
C ASN A 17 12.83 0.08 4.36
N THR A 18 11.54 -0.13 4.59
CA THR A 18 10.81 -1.35 4.24
C THR A 18 9.83 -1.15 3.10
N THR A 19 9.49 0.11 2.78
CA THR A 19 8.59 0.47 1.69
C THR A 19 9.35 1.13 0.54
N SER A 20 8.77 1.10 -0.67
CA SER A 20 9.34 1.82 -1.81
C SER A 20 9.24 3.36 -1.60
N PRO A 21 10.10 4.18 -2.22
CA PRO A 21 10.05 5.64 -2.09
C PRO A 21 8.69 6.26 -2.43
N LYS A 22 7.97 5.68 -3.41
CA LYS A 22 6.63 6.14 -3.80
C LYS A 22 5.56 5.82 -2.76
N VAL A 23 5.60 4.62 -2.17
CA VAL A 23 4.71 4.25 -1.05
C VAL A 23 5.02 5.11 0.16
N TYR A 24 6.31 5.28 0.49
CA TYR A 24 6.73 6.13 1.60
C TYR A 24 6.26 7.59 1.46
N SER A 25 6.32 8.14 0.24
CA SER A 25 5.83 9.50 -0.03
C SER A 25 4.33 9.62 0.26
N LEU A 26 3.53 8.65 -0.18
CA LEU A 26 2.09 8.59 0.11
C LEU A 26 1.81 8.48 1.62
N LEU A 27 2.59 7.68 2.36
CA LEU A 27 2.46 7.59 3.82
C LEU A 27 2.74 8.94 4.49
N VAL A 28 3.80 9.65 4.08
CA VAL A 28 4.12 10.98 4.60
C VAL A 28 2.96 11.95 4.36
N GLU A 29 2.37 11.95 3.18
CA GLU A 29 1.21 12.79 2.85
C GLU A 29 0.00 12.49 3.74
N LEU A 30 -0.39 11.22 3.86
CA LEU A 30 -1.55 10.80 4.65
C LEU A 30 -1.36 11.08 6.15
N VAL A 31 -0.18 10.76 6.69
CA VAL A 31 0.13 11.01 8.10
C VAL A 31 0.11 12.50 8.42
N ASN A 32 0.65 13.35 7.54
CA ASN A 32 0.60 14.81 7.71
C ASN A 32 -0.79 15.41 7.50
N ALA A 33 -1.70 14.68 6.84
CA ALA A 33 -3.12 15.02 6.73
C ALA A 33 -3.97 14.46 7.89
N ASP A 34 -3.34 13.93 8.94
CA ASP A 34 -4.00 13.25 10.07
C ASP A 34 -4.88 12.05 9.64
N ARG A 35 -4.50 11.41 8.53
CA ARG A 35 -5.12 10.20 7.97
C ARG A 35 -4.25 8.96 8.20
N GLU A 36 -3.83 8.75 9.44
CA GLU A 36 -3.03 7.58 9.82
C GLU A 36 -3.79 6.26 9.59
N ASP A 37 -5.12 6.29 9.69
CA ASP A 37 -6.03 5.19 9.31
C ASP A 37 -5.79 4.73 7.86
N LEU A 38 -5.72 5.70 6.93
CA LEU A 38 -5.47 5.41 5.52
C LEU A 38 -4.02 4.99 5.28
N ALA A 39 -3.07 5.57 6.03
CA ALA A 39 -1.67 5.19 5.93
C ALA A 39 -1.44 3.72 6.32
N GLU A 40 -2.14 3.22 7.33
CA GLU A 40 -2.15 1.79 7.65
C GLU A 40 -2.73 0.93 6.52
N ASP A 41 -3.80 1.39 5.86
CA ASP A 41 -4.37 0.68 4.73
C ASP A 41 -3.41 0.63 3.54
N VAL A 42 -2.66 1.71 3.29
CA VAL A 42 -1.59 1.72 2.28
C VAL A 42 -0.52 0.66 2.58
N LEU A 43 -0.09 0.52 3.84
CA LEU A 43 0.88 -0.51 4.22
C LEU A 43 0.33 -1.93 4.02
N LYS A 44 -0.94 -2.14 4.39
CA LYS A 44 -1.60 -3.44 4.19
C LYS A 44 -1.69 -3.77 2.69
N ILE A 45 -1.98 -2.79 1.83
CA ILE A 45 -1.98 -2.98 0.38
C ILE A 45 -0.57 -3.33 -0.13
N ASP A 46 0.47 -2.59 0.27
CA ASP A 46 1.86 -2.85 -0.15
C ASP A 46 2.31 -4.28 0.21
N TYR A 47 1.94 -4.74 1.41
CA TYR A 47 2.15 -6.12 1.85
C TYR A 47 1.38 -7.12 0.97
N LEU A 48 0.08 -6.92 0.74
CA LEU A 48 -0.76 -7.82 -0.06
C LEU A 48 -0.25 -7.94 -1.49
N LEU A 49 0.17 -6.84 -2.11
CA LEU A 49 0.74 -6.84 -3.45
C LEU A 49 2.07 -7.60 -3.49
N THR A 50 2.93 -7.42 -2.48
CA THR A 50 4.17 -8.19 -2.35
C THR A 50 3.89 -9.68 -2.19
N TYR A 51 2.91 -10.03 -1.35
CA TYR A 51 2.49 -11.41 -1.11
C TYR A 51 1.92 -12.06 -2.38
N ALA A 52 0.97 -11.41 -3.06
CA ALA A 52 0.39 -11.90 -4.31
C ALA A 52 1.47 -12.16 -5.37
N ASN A 53 2.45 -11.26 -5.51
CA ASN A 53 3.55 -11.44 -6.46
C ASN A 53 4.48 -12.61 -6.07
N ASN A 54 4.60 -12.95 -4.78
CA ASN A 54 5.31 -14.15 -4.34
C ASN A 54 4.50 -15.43 -4.64
N CYS A 55 3.19 -15.45 -4.35
CA CYS A 55 2.31 -16.56 -4.74
C CYS A 55 2.39 -16.87 -6.25
N ILE A 56 2.45 -15.84 -7.11
CA ILE A 56 2.64 -16.02 -8.56
C ILE A 56 3.97 -16.73 -8.87
N LYS A 57 5.08 -16.35 -8.20
CA LYS A 57 6.39 -17.00 -8.39
C LYS A 57 6.36 -18.46 -7.94
N ASP A 58 5.64 -18.74 -6.86
CA ASP A 58 5.45 -20.08 -6.31
C ASP A 58 4.39 -20.90 -7.06
N LYS A 59 3.83 -20.35 -8.15
CA LYS A 59 2.80 -20.93 -9.01
C LYS A 59 1.43 -21.14 -8.32
N ASP A 60 1.22 -20.55 -7.14
CA ASP A 60 -0.08 -20.51 -6.48
C ASP A 60 -0.93 -19.35 -6.99
N ARG A 61 -1.47 -19.51 -8.21
CA ARG A 61 -2.29 -18.48 -8.86
C ARG A 61 -3.65 -18.26 -8.20
N ARG A 62 -4.16 -19.26 -7.46
CA ARG A 62 -5.45 -19.11 -6.75
C ARG A 62 -5.27 -18.15 -5.58
N GLU A 63 -4.29 -18.41 -4.72
CA GLU A 63 -4.00 -17.54 -3.58
C GLU A 63 -3.62 -16.13 -4.03
N ALA A 64 -2.86 -16.00 -5.12
CA ALA A 64 -2.54 -14.70 -5.72
C ALA A 64 -3.81 -13.92 -6.11
N LYS A 65 -4.77 -14.59 -6.75
CA LYS A 65 -6.03 -13.96 -7.20
C LYS A 65 -6.87 -13.52 -5.99
N ASP A 66 -7.00 -14.38 -4.99
CA ASP A 66 -7.78 -14.07 -3.77
C ASP A 66 -7.14 -12.91 -3.00
N THR A 67 -5.81 -12.90 -2.88
CA THR A 67 -5.05 -11.79 -2.29
C THR A 67 -5.27 -10.48 -3.04
N LEU A 68 -5.25 -10.52 -4.38
CA LEU A 68 -5.49 -9.32 -5.20
C LEU A 68 -6.91 -8.77 -5.01
N VAL A 69 -7.93 -9.63 -4.86
CA VAL A 69 -9.29 -9.15 -4.56
C VAL A 69 -9.32 -8.36 -3.23
N ILE A 70 -8.61 -8.85 -2.20
CA ILE A 70 -8.50 -8.14 -0.92
C ILE A 70 -7.76 -6.81 -1.09
N ALA A 71 -6.65 -6.81 -1.83
CA ALA A 71 -5.89 -5.58 -2.11
C ALA A 71 -6.75 -4.56 -2.86
N ARG A 72 -7.54 -5.01 -3.85
CA ARG A 72 -8.43 -4.16 -4.63
C ARG A 72 -9.48 -3.48 -3.76
N ASN A 73 -10.16 -4.24 -2.90
CA ASN A 73 -11.17 -3.70 -1.98
C ASN A 73 -10.59 -2.62 -1.06
N ARG A 74 -9.32 -2.74 -0.65
CA ARG A 74 -8.64 -1.70 0.15
C ARG A 74 -8.26 -0.48 -0.68
N ILE A 75 -7.79 -0.67 -1.91
CA ILE A 75 -7.52 0.42 -2.84
C ILE A 75 -8.81 1.21 -3.11
N ASP A 76 -9.94 0.55 -3.34
CA ASP A 76 -11.22 1.21 -3.60
C ASP A 76 -11.66 2.04 -2.38
N LYS A 77 -11.47 1.57 -1.14
CA LYS A 77 -11.69 2.38 0.07
C LYS A 77 -10.82 3.63 0.13
N LEU A 78 -9.56 3.56 -0.28
CA LEU A 78 -8.69 4.73 -0.35
C LEU A 78 -9.18 5.74 -1.40
N ILE A 79 -9.69 5.26 -2.55
CA ILE A 79 -10.30 6.10 -3.59
C ILE A 79 -11.55 6.80 -3.06
N GLU A 80 -12.45 6.07 -2.39
CA GLU A 80 -13.65 6.63 -1.75
C GLU A 80 -13.32 7.72 -0.72
N ASN A 81 -12.13 7.64 -0.11
CA ASN A 81 -11.62 8.61 0.84
C ASN A 81 -10.77 9.73 0.21
N ASN A 82 -10.77 9.86 -1.12
CA ASN A 82 -10.02 10.85 -1.89
C ASN A 82 -8.48 10.80 -1.69
N ALA A 83 -7.92 9.63 -1.38
CA ALA A 83 -6.47 9.44 -1.33
C ALA A 83 -5.88 9.23 -2.74
N ASN A 84 -4.70 9.79 -2.99
CA ASN A 84 -3.99 9.57 -4.25
C ASN A 84 -3.35 8.18 -4.28
N VAL A 85 -4.01 7.23 -4.95
CA VAL A 85 -3.57 5.83 -5.02
C VAL A 85 -3.02 5.42 -6.39
N GLU A 86 -2.68 6.36 -7.26
CA GLU A 86 -2.23 6.09 -8.64
C GLU A 86 -1.12 5.04 -8.70
N TYR A 87 -0.14 5.14 -7.79
CA TYR A 87 0.95 4.18 -7.73
C TYR A 87 0.53 2.79 -7.25
N LEU A 88 -0.41 2.70 -6.30
CA LEU A 88 -0.93 1.41 -5.81
C LEU A 88 -1.73 0.71 -6.90
N VAL A 89 -2.53 1.44 -7.66
CA VAL A 89 -3.27 0.93 -8.83
C VAL A 89 -2.30 0.41 -9.89
N TYR A 90 -1.26 1.18 -10.21
CA TYR A 90 -0.22 0.72 -11.14
C TYR A 90 0.46 -0.59 -10.70
N LEU A 91 0.80 -0.71 -9.42
CA LEU A 91 1.39 -1.95 -8.89
C LEU A 91 0.40 -3.12 -8.97
N TYR A 92 -0.85 -2.87 -8.59
CA TYR A 92 -1.93 -3.86 -8.69
C TYR A 92 -2.09 -4.37 -10.11
N ASP A 93 -2.25 -3.48 -11.10
CA ASP A 93 -2.46 -3.86 -12.50
C ASP A 93 -1.28 -4.66 -13.06
N LYS A 94 -0.05 -4.25 -12.72
CA LYS A 94 1.17 -4.95 -13.12
C LYS A 94 1.29 -6.36 -12.53
N ILE A 95 0.76 -6.60 -11.34
CA ILE A 95 0.76 -7.93 -10.71
C ILE A 95 -0.38 -8.76 -11.29
N ASN A 96 -1.57 -8.16 -11.42
CA ASN A 96 -2.76 -8.80 -11.97
C ASN A 96 -2.53 -9.28 -13.41
N SER A 97 -1.76 -8.55 -14.22
CA SER A 97 -1.43 -8.95 -15.60
C SER A 97 -0.54 -10.20 -15.71
N LYS A 98 -0.03 -10.73 -14.60
CA LYS A 98 0.83 -11.93 -14.56
C LYS A 98 0.09 -13.20 -14.14
N ILE A 99 -1.17 -13.08 -13.73
CA ILE A 99 -2.04 -14.20 -13.35
C ILE A 99 -2.63 -14.81 -14.61
#